data_AF-A0A523B2S1-F1
#
_entry.id   AF-A0A523B2S1-F1
#
_cell.length_a   1.000
_cell.length_b   1.000
_cell.length_c   1.000
_cell.angle_alpha   90.00
_cell.angle_beta   90.00
_cell.angle_gamma   90.00
#
_symmetry.space_group_name_H-M   'P 1'
#
loop_
_entity.id
_entity.type
_entity.pdbx_description
1 polymer ?
#
loop_
_entity_poly.entity_id
_entity_poly.type
_entity_poly.pdbx_seq_one_letter_code
_entity_poly.pdbx_strand_id
1 'polypeptide(L)'
;MTPRGLKTLAIIFALSALLFYSCLSTYMSNLLQSEVTTLKERLQELEAQYEDLSKRHEALSASYIDLQGSYSTLLDSFEKLTSEHLELKDAYAMLNKTYTELLQNYTILQQHLQDYLNLQERYEVLLSEHQALSASYAKLKEAYDKMYFALFSPLLLNETVRPTINDLKRWLAEDDTDKIPYSKWDFVCGDYALMLSVKAKMNHWDVGIVVVLGRDAQGREFNHAFNAIRCVEGLVYIEPQNDQVFYASIKEGSWYHHPGFGQIYVETFVIVVPYEM
;
A
#
# COMPACT_ATOMS: atom_id res chain seq x y z
N MET A 1 -67.10 -134.78 72.82
CA MET A 1 -67.30 -133.83 71.68
C MET A 1 -67.91 -134.60 70.52
N THR A 2 -69.03 -134.13 69.98
CA THR A 2 -69.83 -134.83 68.96
C THR A 2 -69.40 -134.41 67.54
N PRO A 3 -69.60 -135.25 66.50
CA PRO A 3 -69.29 -134.90 65.11
C PRO A 3 -70.01 -133.64 64.59
N ARG A 4 -71.07 -133.18 65.27
CA ARG A 4 -71.73 -131.89 65.02
C ARG A 4 -70.90 -130.69 65.50
N GLY A 5 -70.19 -130.80 66.62
CA GLY A 5 -69.31 -129.75 67.16
C GLY A 5 -68.03 -129.52 66.35
N LEU A 6 -67.50 -130.58 65.72
CA LEU A 6 -66.36 -130.48 64.81
C LEU A 6 -66.74 -129.77 63.50
N LYS A 7 -67.94 -130.03 62.98
CA LYS A 7 -68.48 -129.38 61.76
C LYS A 7 -68.77 -127.89 61.98
N THR A 8 -69.34 -127.51 63.12
CA THR A 8 -69.56 -126.09 63.45
C THR A 8 -68.23 -125.34 63.66
N LEU A 9 -67.24 -125.96 64.32
CA LEU A 9 -65.89 -125.35 64.43
C LEU A 9 -65.21 -125.18 63.06
N ALA A 10 -65.30 -126.18 62.18
CA ALA A 10 -64.75 -126.09 60.82
C ALA A 10 -65.43 -125.00 59.98
N ILE A 11 -66.75 -124.81 60.12
CA ILE A 11 -67.49 -123.74 59.46
C ILE A 11 -67.11 -122.37 60.04
N ILE A 12 -66.97 -122.24 61.36
CA ILE A 12 -66.51 -121.00 62.01
C ILE A 12 -65.10 -120.64 61.57
N PHE A 13 -64.19 -121.62 61.51
CA PHE A 13 -62.82 -121.42 61.03
C PHE A 13 -62.76 -121.05 59.54
N ALA A 14 -63.57 -121.70 58.71
CA ALA A 14 -63.70 -121.36 57.29
C ALA A 14 -64.26 -119.94 57.09
N LEU A 15 -65.30 -119.56 57.84
CA LEU A 15 -65.88 -118.22 57.81
C LEU A 15 -64.91 -117.16 58.34
N SER A 16 -64.15 -117.45 59.40
CA SER A 16 -63.12 -116.53 59.91
C SER A 16 -61.96 -116.37 58.93
N ALA A 17 -61.54 -117.44 58.25
CA ALA A 17 -60.53 -117.37 57.21
C ALA A 17 -61.03 -116.59 55.98
N LEU A 18 -62.30 -116.73 55.63
CA LEU A 18 -62.94 -115.98 54.53
C LEU A 18 -63.07 -114.49 54.87
N LEU A 19 -63.45 -114.16 56.10
CA LEU A 19 -63.49 -112.78 56.61
C LEU A 19 -62.08 -112.18 56.67
N PHE A 20 -61.09 -112.91 57.18
CA PHE A 20 -59.69 -112.46 57.19
C PHE A 20 -59.15 -112.24 55.77
N TYR A 21 -59.42 -113.16 54.85
CA TYR A 21 -59.05 -113.01 53.44
C TYR A 21 -59.74 -111.82 52.80
N SER A 22 -61.04 -111.63 53.02
CA SER A 22 -61.76 -110.45 52.51
C SER A 22 -61.22 -109.15 53.11
N CYS A 23 -60.86 -109.14 54.39
CA CYS A 23 -60.29 -107.98 55.08
C CYS A 23 -58.89 -107.66 54.54
N LEU A 24 -58.05 -108.68 54.37
CA LEU A 24 -56.71 -108.56 53.81
C LEU A 24 -56.75 -108.12 52.33
N SER A 25 -57.67 -108.68 51.55
CA SER A 25 -57.96 -108.28 50.16
C SER A 25 -58.40 -106.83 50.08
N THR A 26 -59.35 -106.41 50.92
CA THR A 26 -59.85 -105.03 50.95
C THR A 26 -58.76 -104.06 51.42
N TYR A 27 -57.93 -104.45 52.40
CA TYR A 27 -56.79 -103.66 52.86
C TYR A 27 -55.75 -103.47 51.73
N MET A 28 -55.36 -104.54 51.05
CA MET A 28 -54.42 -104.48 49.93
C MET A 28 -54.99 -103.69 48.74
N SER A 29 -56.28 -103.85 48.44
CA SER A 29 -56.98 -103.08 47.41
C SER A 29 -56.99 -101.59 47.75
N ASN A 30 -57.30 -101.23 49.00
CA ASN A 30 -57.29 -99.83 49.45
C ASN A 30 -55.88 -99.23 49.43
N LEU A 31 -54.86 -99.99 49.81
CA LEU A 31 -53.45 -99.56 49.76
C LEU A 31 -53.01 -99.30 48.32
N LEU A 32 -53.28 -100.23 47.40
CA LEU A 32 -52.95 -100.09 45.99
C LEU A 32 -53.70 -98.89 45.36
N GLN A 33 -54.97 -98.71 45.72
CA GLN A 33 -55.77 -97.60 45.25
C GLN A 33 -55.24 -96.24 45.78
N SER A 34 -54.75 -96.21 47.03
CA SER A 34 -54.07 -95.05 47.58
C SER A 34 -52.79 -94.71 46.79
N GLU A 35 -51.93 -95.70 46.53
CA GLU A 35 -50.70 -95.48 45.75
C GLU A 35 -50.99 -95.01 44.33
N VAL A 36 -51.95 -95.63 43.64
CA VAL A 36 -52.38 -95.21 42.29
C VAL A 36 -52.91 -93.78 42.30
N THR A 37 -53.64 -93.39 43.34
CA THR A 37 -54.15 -92.02 43.48
C THR A 37 -52.99 -91.03 43.66
N THR A 38 -52.05 -91.31 44.56
CA THR A 38 -50.84 -90.48 44.76
C THR A 38 -49.99 -90.39 43.50
N LEU A 39 -49.82 -91.49 42.75
CA LEU A 39 -49.09 -91.48 41.48
C LEU A 39 -49.78 -90.61 40.42
N LYS A 40 -51.11 -90.66 40.33
CA LYS A 40 -51.89 -89.80 39.43
C LYS A 40 -51.76 -88.33 39.79
N GLU A 41 -51.84 -87.99 41.08
CA GLU A 41 -51.65 -86.61 41.55
C GLU A 41 -50.26 -86.10 41.22
N ARG A 42 -49.21 -86.90 41.44
CA ARG A 42 -47.83 -86.54 41.08
C ARG A 42 -47.63 -86.41 39.56
N LEU A 43 -48.29 -87.25 38.77
CA LEU A 43 -48.26 -87.15 37.31
C LEU A 43 -48.88 -85.82 36.86
N GLN A 44 -50.06 -85.48 37.39
CA GLN A 44 -50.73 -84.21 37.08
C GLN A 44 -49.90 -83.00 37.52
N GLU A 45 -49.26 -83.07 38.68
CA GLU A 45 -48.36 -82.00 39.13
C GLU A 45 -47.15 -81.85 38.21
N LEU A 46 -46.56 -82.97 37.76
CA LEU A 46 -45.43 -82.94 36.84
C LEU A 46 -45.83 -82.41 35.45
N GLU A 47 -47.02 -82.76 34.95
CA GLU A 47 -47.58 -82.22 33.71
C GLU A 47 -47.77 -80.69 33.83
N ALA A 48 -48.29 -80.20 34.96
CA ALA A 48 -48.44 -78.78 35.21
C ALA A 48 -47.09 -78.05 35.28
N GLN A 49 -46.09 -78.63 35.94
CA GLN A 49 -44.73 -78.08 35.99
C GLN A 49 -44.08 -78.05 34.60
N TYR A 50 -44.30 -79.08 33.78
CA TYR A 50 -43.80 -79.13 32.42
C TYR A 50 -44.44 -78.06 31.54
N GLU A 51 -45.77 -77.88 31.62
CA GLU A 51 -46.45 -76.80 30.90
C GLU A 51 -45.92 -75.41 31.30
N ASP A 52 -45.73 -75.16 32.60
CA ASP A 52 -45.18 -73.90 33.10
C ASP A 52 -43.74 -73.67 32.60
N LEU A 53 -42.89 -74.71 32.64
CA LEU A 53 -41.53 -74.64 32.12
C LEU A 53 -41.52 -74.37 30.61
N SER A 54 -42.41 -75.02 29.83
CA SER A 54 -42.55 -74.78 28.40
C SER A 54 -42.91 -73.32 28.10
N LYS A 55 -43.89 -72.77 28.83
CA LYS A 55 -44.29 -71.35 28.70
C LYS A 55 -43.15 -70.39 29.03
N ARG A 56 -42.37 -70.67 30.08
CA ARG A 56 -41.19 -69.87 30.44
C ARG A 56 -40.10 -69.95 29.37
N HIS A 57 -39.88 -71.13 28.80
CA HIS A 57 -38.92 -71.32 27.72
C HIS A 57 -39.34 -70.53 26.45
N GLU A 58 -40.61 -70.59 26.07
CA GLU A 58 -41.15 -69.80 24.96
C GLU A 58 -40.98 -68.29 25.20
N ALA A 59 -41.31 -67.81 26.41
CA ALA A 59 -41.13 -66.40 26.77
C ALA A 59 -39.65 -65.98 26.73
N LEU A 60 -38.74 -66.83 27.20
CA LEU A 60 -37.30 -66.58 27.14
C LEU A 60 -36.79 -66.54 25.69
N SER A 61 -37.27 -67.46 24.85
CA SER A 61 -36.94 -67.49 23.42
C SER A 61 -37.41 -66.23 22.72
N ALA A 62 -38.62 -65.74 23.02
CA ALA A 62 -39.12 -64.48 22.48
C ALA A 62 -38.26 -63.29 22.94
N SER A 63 -37.93 -63.22 24.23
CA SER A 63 -37.05 -62.17 24.76
C SER A 63 -35.65 -62.20 24.14
N TYR A 64 -35.12 -63.38 23.81
CA TYR A 64 -33.83 -63.51 23.12
C TYR A 64 -33.89 -62.95 21.69
N ILE A 65 -34.96 -63.24 20.95
CA ILE A 65 -35.18 -62.70 19.60
C ILE A 65 -35.27 -61.17 19.64
N ASP A 66 -36.03 -60.62 20.60
CA ASP A 66 -36.16 -59.16 20.76
C ASP A 66 -34.82 -58.49 21.11
N LEU A 67 -34.02 -59.13 21.97
CA LEU A 67 -32.69 -58.66 22.33
C LEU A 67 -31.75 -58.66 21.12
N GLN A 68 -31.80 -59.71 20.28
CA GLN A 68 -31.02 -59.80 19.06
C GLN A 68 -31.41 -58.70 18.07
N GLY A 69 -32.70 -58.39 17.92
CA GLY A 69 -33.19 -57.29 17.10
C GLY A 69 -32.73 -55.91 17.61
N SER A 70 -32.78 -55.73 18.93
CA SER A 70 -32.30 -54.51 19.59
C SER A 70 -30.79 -54.31 19.40
N TYR A 71 -30.01 -55.40 19.50
CA TYR A 71 -28.57 -55.39 19.25
C TYR A 71 -28.25 -55.02 17.80
N SER A 72 -28.96 -55.59 16.83
CA SER A 72 -28.79 -55.23 15.40
C SER A 72 -29.05 -53.74 15.16
N THR A 73 -30.15 -53.21 15.72
CA THR A 73 -30.52 -51.79 15.58
C THR A 73 -29.45 -50.86 16.19
N LEU A 74 -28.89 -51.26 17.33
CA LEU A 74 -27.82 -50.51 17.98
C LEU A 74 -26.53 -50.53 17.15
N LEU A 75 -26.19 -51.67 16.56
CA LEU A 75 -25.02 -51.80 15.69
C LEU A 75 -25.15 -50.89 14.46
N ASP A 76 -26.30 -50.92 13.79
CA ASP A 76 -26.57 -50.04 12.63
C ASP A 76 -26.46 -48.55 13.00
N SER A 77 -26.97 -48.19 14.19
CA SER A 77 -26.89 -46.82 14.71
C SER A 77 -25.44 -46.40 15.00
N PHE A 78 -24.63 -47.31 15.53
CA PHE A 78 -23.22 -47.09 15.82
C PHE A 78 -22.40 -46.91 14.54
N GLU A 79 -22.64 -47.74 13.52
CA GLU A 79 -21.98 -47.62 12.22
C GLU A 79 -22.32 -46.29 11.53
N LYS A 80 -23.59 -45.90 11.57
CA LYS A 80 -24.03 -44.61 11.04
C LYS A 80 -23.35 -43.43 11.75
N LEU A 81 -23.33 -43.43 13.08
CA LEU A 81 -22.67 -42.37 13.86
C LEU A 81 -21.16 -42.30 13.58
N THR A 82 -20.53 -43.46 13.37
CA THR A 82 -19.12 -43.53 12.99
C THR A 82 -18.86 -42.88 11.63
N SER A 83 -19.73 -43.13 10.65
CA SER A 83 -19.65 -42.49 9.33
C SER A 83 -19.82 -40.97 9.43
N GLU A 84 -20.85 -40.50 10.14
CA GLU A 84 -21.12 -39.06 10.33
C GLU A 84 -19.94 -38.36 11.03
N HIS A 85 -19.30 -39.03 11.99
CA HIS A 85 -18.12 -38.49 12.68
C HIS A 85 -16.92 -38.33 11.74
N LEU A 86 -16.69 -39.31 10.85
CA LEU A 86 -15.62 -39.25 9.87
C LEU A 86 -15.85 -38.11 8.86
N GLU A 87 -17.07 -37.97 8.35
CA GLU A 87 -17.43 -36.89 7.45
C GLU A 87 -17.25 -35.51 8.10
N LEU A 88 -17.65 -35.35 9.36
CA LEU A 88 -17.46 -34.10 10.10
C LEU A 88 -15.98 -33.78 10.30
N LYS A 89 -15.16 -34.79 10.58
CA LYS A 89 -13.71 -34.63 10.75
C LYS A 89 -13.05 -34.17 9.45
N ASP A 90 -13.46 -34.72 8.31
CA ASP A 90 -12.94 -34.33 7.00
C ASP A 90 -13.40 -32.91 6.63
N ALA A 91 -14.66 -32.58 6.88
CA ALA A 91 -15.20 -31.22 6.67
C ALA A 91 -14.43 -30.18 7.51
N TYR A 92 -14.12 -30.51 8.77
CA TYR A 92 -13.32 -29.65 9.64
C TYR A 92 -11.90 -29.45 9.11
N ALA A 93 -11.25 -30.53 8.63
CA ALA A 93 -9.92 -30.44 8.04
C ALA A 93 -9.90 -29.53 6.80
N MET A 94 -10.90 -29.64 5.92
CA MET A 94 -11.04 -28.74 4.76
C MET A 94 -11.26 -27.30 5.19
N LEU A 95 -12.15 -27.05 6.16
CA LEU A 95 -12.41 -25.70 6.66
C LEU A 95 -11.14 -25.05 7.21
N ASN A 96 -10.34 -25.80 7.97
CA ASN A 96 -9.09 -25.30 8.53
C ASN A 96 -8.06 -24.96 7.44
N LYS A 97 -8.03 -25.75 6.35
CA LYS A 97 -7.21 -25.45 5.17
C LYS A 97 -7.63 -24.13 4.51
N THR A 98 -8.92 -23.98 4.21
CA THR A 98 -9.47 -22.74 3.62
C THR A 98 -9.22 -21.52 4.51
N TYR A 99 -9.37 -21.68 5.83
CA TYR A 99 -9.06 -20.61 6.78
C TYR A 99 -7.59 -20.17 6.72
N THR A 100 -6.68 -21.13 6.64
CA THR A 100 -5.23 -20.84 6.55
C THR A 100 -4.88 -20.14 5.24
N GLU A 101 -5.46 -20.57 4.13
CA GLU A 101 -5.30 -19.91 2.82
C GLU A 101 -5.84 -18.47 2.84
N LEU A 102 -6.99 -18.25 3.47
CA LEU A 102 -7.56 -16.91 3.62
C LEU A 102 -6.67 -15.99 4.47
N LEU A 103 -6.08 -16.53 5.54
CA LEU A 103 -5.15 -15.77 6.39
C LEU A 103 -3.90 -15.35 5.61
N GLN A 104 -3.35 -16.24 4.78
CA GLN A 104 -2.21 -15.91 3.91
C GLN A 104 -2.57 -14.81 2.90
N ASN A 105 -3.73 -14.92 2.25
CA ASN A 105 -4.22 -13.90 1.32
C ASN A 105 -4.40 -12.54 2.01
N TYR A 106 -4.89 -12.54 3.25
CA TYR A 106 -5.02 -11.31 4.04
C TYR A 106 -3.65 -10.66 4.31
N THR A 107 -2.63 -11.45 4.67
CA THR A 107 -1.27 -10.94 4.87
C THR A 107 -0.67 -10.36 3.58
N ILE A 108 -0.87 -11.02 2.43
CA ILE A 108 -0.44 -10.51 1.12
C ILE A 108 -1.13 -9.17 0.80
N LEU A 109 -2.43 -9.08 1.07
CA LEU A 109 -3.19 -7.85 0.83
C LEU A 109 -2.69 -6.68 1.69
N GLN A 110 -2.31 -6.94 2.95
CA GLN A 110 -1.70 -5.91 3.80
C GLN A 110 -0.35 -5.44 3.24
N GLN A 111 0.46 -6.34 2.68
CA GLN A 111 1.72 -5.97 2.05
C GLN A 111 1.50 -5.10 0.80
N HIS A 112 0.53 -5.44 -0.04
CA HIS A 112 0.17 -4.63 -1.21
C HIS A 112 -0.33 -3.23 -0.81
N LEU A 113 -1.05 -3.10 0.30
CA LEU A 113 -1.45 -1.80 0.83
C LEU A 113 -0.24 -0.95 1.21
N GLN A 114 0.78 -1.56 1.81
CA GLN A 114 2.01 -0.85 2.16
C GLN A 114 2.80 -0.40 0.93
N ASP A 115 2.87 -1.25 -0.11
CA ASP A 115 3.51 -0.90 -1.38
C ASP A 115 2.79 0.26 -2.07
N TYR A 116 1.45 0.28 -2.04
CA TYR A 116 0.64 1.38 -2.56
C TYR A 116 0.94 2.70 -1.84
N LEU A 117 1.02 2.70 -0.50
CA LEU A 117 1.33 3.90 0.27
C LEU A 117 2.73 4.45 -0.06
N ASN A 118 3.72 3.57 -0.23
CA ASN A 118 5.06 3.97 -0.64
C ASN A 118 5.06 4.59 -2.06
N LEU A 119 4.33 3.97 -3.00
CA LEU A 119 4.17 4.52 -4.34
C LEU A 119 3.55 5.92 -4.33
N GLN A 120 2.53 6.13 -3.49
CA GLN A 120 1.88 7.43 -3.33
C GLN A 120 2.86 8.49 -2.81
N GLU A 121 3.68 8.16 -1.80
CA GLU A 121 4.70 9.08 -1.28
C GLU A 121 5.73 9.45 -2.35
N ARG A 122 6.21 8.46 -3.12
CA ARG A 122 7.14 8.69 -4.24
C ARG A 122 6.55 9.58 -5.33
N TYR A 123 5.24 9.43 -5.59
CA TYR A 123 4.54 10.27 -6.55
C TYR A 123 4.50 11.74 -6.12
N GLU A 124 4.21 12.01 -4.84
CA GLU A 124 4.19 13.38 -4.30
C GLU A 124 5.57 14.05 -4.38
N VAL A 125 6.64 13.30 -4.09
CA VAL A 125 8.02 13.79 -4.24
C VAL A 125 8.30 14.16 -5.71
N LEU A 126 7.97 13.27 -6.65
CA LEU A 126 8.18 13.51 -8.07
C LEU A 126 7.39 14.74 -8.58
N LEU A 127 6.16 14.93 -8.09
CA LEU A 127 5.34 16.08 -8.44
C LEU A 127 5.99 17.39 -7.99
N SER A 128 6.53 17.42 -6.76
CA SER A 128 7.26 18.58 -6.22
C SER A 128 8.53 18.89 -7.02
N GLU A 129 9.33 17.87 -7.35
CA GLU A 129 10.54 18.01 -8.18
C GLU A 129 10.20 18.56 -9.57
N HIS A 130 9.13 18.07 -10.19
CA HIS A 130 8.66 18.56 -11.49
C HIS A 130 8.23 20.03 -11.43
N GLN A 131 7.52 20.44 -10.39
CA GLN A 131 7.13 21.85 -10.18
C GLN A 131 8.36 22.75 -10.02
N ALA A 132 9.34 22.31 -9.22
CA ALA A 132 10.60 23.05 -9.03
C ALA A 132 11.38 23.17 -10.34
N LEU A 133 11.45 22.09 -11.14
CA LEU A 133 12.10 22.09 -12.44
C LEU A 133 11.40 23.05 -13.42
N SER A 134 10.06 23.04 -13.46
CA SER A 134 9.28 23.95 -14.30
C SER A 134 9.52 25.42 -13.94
N ALA A 135 9.62 25.74 -12.64
CA ALA A 135 9.93 27.09 -12.18
C ALA A 135 11.35 27.52 -12.57
N SER A 136 12.33 26.62 -12.43
CA SER A 136 13.71 26.86 -12.88
C SER A 136 13.80 27.08 -14.38
N TYR A 137 13.08 26.27 -15.17
CA TYR A 137 13.00 26.44 -16.62
C TYR A 137 12.39 27.78 -17.01
N ALA A 138 11.31 28.21 -16.36
CA ALA A 138 10.68 29.51 -16.63
C ALA A 138 11.66 30.67 -16.38
N LYS A 139 12.40 30.65 -15.27
CA LYS A 139 13.45 31.64 -14.97
C LYS A 139 14.55 31.65 -16.02
N LEU A 140 15.01 30.47 -16.42
CA LEU A 140 16.04 30.34 -17.46
C LEU A 140 15.55 30.90 -18.80
N LYS A 141 14.30 30.62 -19.16
CA LYS A 141 13.68 31.14 -20.39
C LYS A 141 13.58 32.67 -20.37
N GLU A 142 13.18 33.25 -19.25
CA GLU A 142 13.13 34.71 -19.07
C GLU A 142 14.53 35.34 -19.22
N ALA A 143 15.54 34.74 -18.58
CA ALA A 143 16.92 35.21 -18.69
C ALA A 143 17.44 35.12 -20.13
N TYR A 144 17.14 34.01 -20.81
CA TYR A 144 17.46 33.82 -22.22
C TYR A 144 16.78 34.89 -23.10
N ASP A 145 15.50 35.17 -22.89
CA ASP A 145 14.76 36.16 -23.68
C ASP A 145 15.31 37.57 -23.46
N LYS A 146 15.67 37.92 -22.23
CA LYS A 146 16.36 39.19 -21.92
C LYS A 146 17.70 39.32 -22.64
N MET A 147 18.52 38.27 -22.58
CA MET A 147 19.81 38.24 -23.27
C MET A 147 19.64 38.32 -24.80
N TYR A 148 18.69 37.56 -25.35
CA TYR A 148 18.38 37.56 -26.77
C TYR A 148 17.95 38.96 -27.23
N PHE A 149 17.05 39.60 -26.49
CA PHE A 149 16.63 40.98 -26.77
C PHE A 149 17.80 41.96 -26.73
N ALA A 150 18.62 41.89 -25.68
CA ALA A 150 19.75 42.80 -25.51
C ALA A 150 20.76 42.70 -26.67
N LEU A 151 21.03 41.49 -27.18
CA LEU A 151 22.04 41.27 -28.21
C LEU A 151 21.52 41.35 -29.65
N PHE A 152 20.32 40.82 -29.92
CA PHE A 152 19.89 40.54 -31.29
C PHE A 152 18.66 41.34 -31.75
N SER A 153 17.87 41.91 -30.84
CA SER A 153 16.69 42.70 -31.22
C SER A 153 17.07 44.17 -31.42
N PRO A 154 16.71 44.84 -32.52
CA PRO A 154 16.95 46.28 -32.66
C PRO A 154 16.13 47.07 -31.63
N LEU A 155 16.68 48.17 -31.11
CA LEU A 155 15.92 49.09 -30.26
C LEU A 155 15.17 50.06 -31.17
N LEU A 156 13.84 49.91 -31.28
CA LEU A 156 13.05 50.74 -32.18
C LEU A 156 12.92 52.17 -31.63
N LEU A 157 12.94 53.18 -32.51
CA LEU A 157 12.91 54.60 -32.11
C LEU A 157 11.68 54.94 -31.23
N ASN A 158 10.53 54.32 -31.50
CA ASN A 158 9.29 54.50 -30.73
C ASN A 158 9.30 53.81 -29.36
N GLU A 159 10.26 52.92 -29.10
CA GLU A 159 10.46 52.22 -27.83
C GLU A 159 11.59 52.85 -27.00
N THR A 160 12.41 53.72 -27.61
CA THR A 160 13.52 54.40 -26.92
C THR A 160 13.02 55.36 -25.83
N VAL A 161 13.62 55.24 -24.64
CA VAL A 161 13.36 56.13 -23.50
C VAL A 161 14.59 57.02 -23.30
N ARG A 162 14.37 58.33 -23.14
CA ARG A 162 15.42 59.28 -22.76
C ARG A 162 15.40 59.47 -21.25
N PRO A 163 16.44 59.01 -20.51
CA PRO A 163 16.49 59.24 -19.09
C PRO A 163 16.80 60.70 -18.76
N THR A 164 16.47 61.13 -17.55
CA THR A 164 17.10 62.32 -16.97
C THR A 164 18.53 62.00 -16.58
N ILE A 165 19.37 63.01 -16.40
CA ILE A 165 20.74 62.81 -15.91
C ILE A 165 20.74 62.19 -14.51
N ASN A 166 19.75 62.50 -13.68
CA ASN A 166 19.63 61.93 -12.34
C ASN A 166 19.27 60.44 -12.38
N ASP A 167 18.43 60.02 -13.33
CA ASP A 167 18.10 58.60 -13.51
C ASP A 167 19.31 57.83 -14.06
N LEU A 168 20.04 58.43 -15.01
CA LEU A 168 21.28 57.88 -15.53
C LEU A 168 22.31 57.65 -14.41
N LYS A 169 22.58 58.68 -13.58
CA LYS A 169 23.54 58.56 -12.47
C LYS A 169 23.13 57.53 -11.42
N ARG A 170 21.83 57.39 -11.15
CA ARG A 170 21.32 56.37 -10.23
C ARG A 170 21.52 54.97 -10.78
N TRP A 171 21.22 54.79 -12.06
CA TRP A 171 21.43 53.52 -12.74
C TRP A 171 22.91 53.14 -12.79
N LEU A 172 23.81 54.08 -13.11
CA LEU A 172 25.26 53.83 -13.09
C LEU A 172 25.74 53.37 -11.71
N ALA A 173 25.27 54.01 -10.63
CA ALA A 173 25.66 53.60 -9.27
C ALA A 173 25.18 52.17 -8.88
N GLU A 174 24.14 51.65 -9.53
CA GLU A 174 23.64 50.29 -9.34
C GLU A 174 24.34 49.28 -10.27
N ASP A 175 24.74 49.73 -11.45
CA ASP A 175 25.50 48.93 -12.41
C ASP A 175 26.86 48.51 -11.84
N ASP A 176 27.41 47.41 -12.37
CA ASP A 176 28.67 46.82 -11.93
C ASP A 176 29.75 46.78 -13.02
N THR A 177 29.54 47.48 -14.14
CA THR A 177 30.52 47.51 -15.24
C THR A 177 31.84 48.12 -14.77
N ASP A 178 31.80 49.18 -13.95
CA ASP A 178 32.96 49.86 -13.36
C ASP A 178 33.75 48.98 -12.36
N LYS A 179 33.08 47.99 -11.74
CA LYS A 179 33.66 47.06 -10.76
C LYS A 179 34.51 45.97 -11.40
N ILE A 180 34.41 45.77 -12.72
CA ILE A 180 35.24 44.80 -13.44
C ILE A 180 36.68 45.34 -13.47
N PRO A 181 37.71 44.55 -13.11
CA PRO A 181 39.10 44.99 -13.18
C PRO A 181 39.56 45.20 -14.61
N TYR A 182 40.20 46.34 -14.88
CA TYR A 182 40.78 46.61 -16.19
C TYR A 182 41.95 45.65 -16.47
N SER A 183 41.96 45.03 -17.65
CA SER A 183 43.07 44.23 -18.15
C SER A 183 43.38 44.64 -19.58
N LYS A 184 44.62 45.08 -19.84
CA LYS A 184 45.08 45.42 -21.18
C LYS A 184 44.93 44.26 -22.19
N TRP A 185 44.90 43.02 -21.70
CA TRP A 185 44.86 41.82 -22.54
C TRP A 185 43.49 41.17 -22.61
N ASP A 186 42.63 41.40 -21.61
CA ASP A 186 41.37 40.66 -21.45
C ASP A 186 40.12 41.55 -21.39
N PHE A 187 40.24 42.80 -20.93
CA PHE A 187 39.09 43.69 -20.73
C PHE A 187 39.53 45.18 -20.74
N VAL A 188 39.36 45.83 -21.88
CA VAL A 188 39.82 47.20 -22.16
C VAL A 188 38.64 48.17 -22.26
N CYS A 189 38.90 49.48 -22.43
CA CYS A 189 37.87 50.53 -22.47
C CYS A 189 36.74 50.26 -23.47
N GLY A 190 37.04 49.60 -24.60
CA GLY A 190 36.03 49.16 -25.56
C GLY A 190 35.05 48.13 -25.00
N ASP A 191 35.52 47.19 -24.16
CA ASP A 191 34.69 46.17 -23.52
C ASP A 191 33.76 46.78 -22.47
N TYR A 192 34.25 47.74 -21.68
CA TYR A 192 33.40 48.52 -20.77
C TYR A 192 32.31 49.27 -21.54
N ALA A 193 32.69 49.95 -22.62
CA ALA A 193 31.75 50.74 -23.39
C ALA A 193 30.67 49.86 -24.06
N LEU A 194 31.06 48.71 -24.62
CA LEU A 194 30.12 47.73 -25.18
C LEU A 194 29.20 47.16 -24.12
N MET A 195 29.75 46.73 -22.98
CA MET A 195 28.96 46.14 -21.90
C MET A 195 27.94 47.13 -21.34
N LEU A 196 28.35 48.37 -21.08
CA LEU A 196 27.45 49.41 -20.59
C LEU A 196 26.33 49.70 -21.61
N SER A 197 26.67 49.79 -22.91
CA SER A 197 25.68 49.96 -23.98
C SER A 197 24.65 48.82 -24.05
N VAL A 198 25.09 47.57 -23.92
CA VAL A 198 24.19 46.39 -23.93
C VAL A 198 23.28 46.38 -22.70
N LYS A 199 23.81 46.73 -21.52
CA LYS A 199 23.01 46.79 -20.29
C LYS A 199 22.01 47.94 -20.30
N ALA A 200 22.41 49.13 -20.79
CA ALA A 200 21.52 50.29 -20.89
C ALA A 200 20.31 50.02 -21.77
N LYS A 201 20.47 49.17 -22.80
CA LYS A 201 19.37 48.72 -23.66
C LYS A 201 18.27 47.97 -22.91
N MET A 202 18.59 47.31 -21.80
CA MET A 202 17.58 46.67 -20.94
C MET A 202 16.63 47.69 -20.28
N ASN A 203 17.02 48.97 -20.22
CA ASN A 203 16.18 50.09 -19.81
C ASN A 203 15.54 50.83 -21.00
N HIS A 204 15.64 50.26 -22.20
CA HIS A 204 15.27 50.90 -23.46
C HIS A 204 16.04 52.21 -23.74
N TRP A 205 17.27 52.33 -23.22
CA TRP A 205 18.12 53.50 -23.46
C TRP A 205 19.06 53.24 -24.64
N ASP A 206 19.10 54.23 -25.53
CA ASP A 206 20.03 54.22 -26.67
C ASP A 206 21.36 54.86 -26.27
N VAL A 207 22.34 54.00 -26.00
CA VAL A 207 23.68 54.39 -25.56
C VAL A 207 24.68 53.98 -26.62
N GLY A 208 25.27 54.99 -27.28
CA GLY A 208 26.30 54.81 -28.28
C GLY A 208 27.68 54.57 -27.64
N ILE A 209 28.55 53.91 -28.39
CA ILE A 209 29.97 53.75 -28.07
C ILE A 209 30.72 54.85 -28.83
N VAL A 210 31.51 55.63 -28.11
CA VAL A 210 32.35 56.70 -28.65
C VAL A 210 33.78 56.23 -28.62
N VAL A 211 34.48 56.34 -29.75
CA VAL A 211 35.92 56.09 -29.84
C VAL A 211 36.62 57.39 -30.23
N VAL A 212 37.61 57.77 -29.42
CA VAL A 212 38.49 58.91 -29.67
C VAL A 212 39.91 58.40 -29.85
N LEU A 213 40.50 58.71 -31.01
CA LEU A 213 41.94 58.54 -31.27
C LEU A 213 42.57 59.93 -31.34
N GLY A 214 43.74 60.11 -30.74
CA GLY A 214 44.37 61.40 -30.68
C GLY A 214 45.62 61.44 -29.82
N ARG A 215 45.89 62.61 -29.23
CA ARG A 215 47.08 62.83 -28.40
C ARG A 215 46.77 63.67 -27.18
N ASP A 216 47.48 63.39 -26.09
CA ASP A 216 47.42 64.26 -24.91
C ASP A 216 48.26 65.53 -25.07
N ALA A 217 48.20 66.41 -24.07
CA ALA A 217 48.97 67.66 -24.03
C ALA A 217 50.51 67.47 -24.09
N GLN A 218 51.01 66.26 -23.82
CA GLN A 218 52.43 65.90 -23.92
C GLN A 218 52.77 65.24 -25.26
N GLY A 219 51.80 65.10 -26.17
CA GLY A 219 51.97 64.49 -27.48
C GLY A 219 51.98 62.97 -27.48
N ARG A 220 51.63 62.32 -26.36
CA ARG A 220 51.51 60.85 -26.26
C ARG A 220 50.20 60.39 -26.88
N GLU A 221 50.21 59.21 -27.47
CA GLU A 221 49.04 58.60 -28.09
C GLU A 221 47.91 58.41 -27.07
N PHE A 222 46.68 58.74 -27.49
CA PHE A 222 45.47 58.58 -26.71
C PHE A 222 44.45 57.81 -27.55
N ASN A 223 44.15 56.58 -27.14
CA ASN A 223 43.14 55.72 -27.75
C ASN A 223 42.17 55.31 -26.66
N HIS A 224 40.95 55.84 -26.71
CA HIS A 224 39.98 55.62 -25.64
C HIS A 224 38.57 55.42 -26.18
N ALA A 225 37.81 54.57 -25.49
CA ALA A 225 36.41 54.31 -25.77
C ALA A 225 35.58 54.58 -24.52
N PHE A 226 34.45 55.26 -24.70
CA PHE A 226 33.52 55.63 -23.65
C PHE A 226 32.11 55.71 -24.24
N ASN A 227 31.08 56.07 -23.47
CA ASN A 227 29.70 56.05 -23.97
C ASN A 227 29.12 57.45 -24.15
N ALA A 228 28.12 57.55 -25.03
CA ALA A 228 27.30 58.73 -25.21
C ALA A 228 25.81 58.38 -25.11
N ILE A 229 25.04 59.22 -24.43
CA ILE A 229 23.60 59.07 -24.30
C ILE A 229 22.92 60.43 -24.40
N ARG A 230 21.75 60.47 -25.03
CA ARG A 230 20.90 61.66 -25.08
C ARG A 230 19.88 61.64 -23.95
N CYS A 231 20.20 62.34 -22.88
CA CYS A 231 19.27 62.63 -21.79
C CYS A 231 18.26 63.70 -22.19
N VAL A 232 17.23 63.90 -21.34
CA VAL A 232 16.26 65.00 -21.48
C VAL A 232 16.98 66.37 -21.51
N GLU A 233 18.02 66.51 -20.72
CA GLU A 233 18.82 67.72 -20.54
C GLU A 233 19.83 67.95 -21.68
N GLY A 234 20.10 66.93 -22.50
CA GLY A 234 21.03 67.03 -23.63
C GLY A 234 21.92 65.81 -23.80
N LEU A 235 22.89 65.93 -24.70
CA LEU A 235 23.92 64.90 -24.92
C LEU A 235 24.93 64.94 -23.76
N VAL A 236 25.16 63.79 -23.14
CA VAL A 236 26.19 63.59 -22.13
C VAL A 236 27.06 62.40 -22.49
N TYR A 237 28.28 62.40 -21.95
CA TYR A 237 29.22 61.29 -22.08
C TYR A 237 29.40 60.60 -20.74
N ILE A 238 29.68 59.30 -20.78
CA ILE A 238 29.87 58.47 -19.61
C ILE A 238 31.22 57.79 -19.74
N GLU A 239 32.06 57.92 -18.72
CA GLU A 239 33.24 57.09 -18.54
C GLU A 239 32.82 55.79 -17.84
N PRO A 240 32.69 54.66 -18.56
CA PRO A 240 32.13 53.44 -18.00
C PRO A 240 33.07 52.75 -17.00
N GLN A 241 34.34 53.17 -16.92
CA GLN A 241 35.30 52.60 -15.97
C GLN A 241 35.17 53.19 -14.54
N ASN A 242 34.39 54.27 -14.36
CA ASN A 242 34.24 54.92 -13.05
C ASN A 242 32.91 55.68 -12.87
N ASP A 243 31.92 55.41 -13.71
CA ASP A 243 30.59 56.03 -13.73
C ASP A 243 30.55 57.56 -13.88
N GLN A 244 31.66 58.17 -14.31
CA GLN A 244 31.72 59.61 -14.42
C GLN A 244 30.93 60.11 -15.64
N VAL A 245 29.89 60.91 -15.37
CA VAL A 245 29.12 61.62 -16.39
C VAL A 245 29.72 63.01 -16.64
N PHE A 246 30.01 63.35 -17.89
CA PHE A 246 30.64 64.62 -18.25
C PHE A 246 30.10 65.21 -19.57
N TYR A 247 30.42 66.49 -19.78
CA TYR A 247 30.08 67.24 -20.99
C TYR A 247 31.36 67.63 -21.71
N ALA A 248 31.37 67.49 -23.04
CA ALA A 248 32.48 67.91 -23.88
C ALA A 248 31.97 68.30 -25.29
N SER A 249 32.63 69.27 -25.92
CA SER A 249 32.44 69.55 -27.35
C SER A 249 33.55 68.86 -28.13
N ILE A 250 33.38 67.56 -28.38
CA ILE A 250 34.37 66.73 -29.07
C ILE A 250 34.19 66.89 -30.59
N LYS A 251 35.25 67.35 -31.26
CA LYS A 251 35.31 67.49 -32.73
C LYS A 251 36.72 67.22 -33.21
N GLU A 252 36.85 66.58 -34.37
CA GLU A 252 38.15 66.37 -35.01
C GLU A 252 38.87 67.70 -35.24
N GLY A 253 40.18 67.72 -35.00
CA GLY A 253 41.02 68.91 -35.11
C GLY A 253 40.92 69.88 -33.94
N SER A 254 40.24 69.52 -32.85
CA SER A 254 40.06 70.37 -31.66
C SER A 254 40.53 69.71 -30.36
N TRP A 255 40.77 70.55 -29.35
CA TRP A 255 41.09 70.09 -27.99
C TRP A 255 39.82 70.00 -27.15
N TYR A 256 39.70 68.95 -26.34
CA TYR A 256 38.70 68.85 -25.28
C TYR A 256 39.31 68.39 -23.96
N HIS A 257 38.62 68.67 -22.86
CA HIS A 257 39.00 68.20 -21.54
C HIS A 257 38.28 66.89 -21.22
N HIS A 258 39.03 65.79 -21.10
CA HIS A 258 38.55 64.53 -20.55
C HIS A 258 38.79 64.50 -19.04
N PRO A 259 37.78 64.17 -18.21
CA PRO A 259 37.92 64.30 -16.76
C PRO A 259 38.93 63.31 -16.14
N GLY A 260 39.15 62.15 -16.78
CA GLY A 260 40.18 61.18 -16.37
C GLY A 260 41.58 61.40 -16.95
N PHE A 261 41.71 62.13 -18.08
CA PHE A 261 42.96 62.16 -18.87
C PHE A 261 43.48 63.58 -19.19
N GLY A 262 42.75 64.63 -18.84
CA GLY A 262 43.17 66.02 -19.08
C GLY A 262 42.85 66.51 -20.49
N GLN A 263 43.72 67.36 -21.06
CA GLN A 263 43.52 67.93 -22.39
C GLN A 263 43.90 66.91 -23.48
N ILE A 264 42.96 66.61 -24.37
CA ILE A 264 43.11 65.66 -25.48
C ILE A 264 42.83 66.37 -26.81
N TYR A 265 43.76 66.25 -27.75
CA TYR A 265 43.59 66.64 -29.14
C TYR A 265 42.95 65.49 -29.92
N VAL A 266 41.87 65.78 -30.64
CA VAL A 266 41.09 64.77 -31.37
C VAL A 266 41.60 64.64 -32.80
N GLU A 267 42.20 63.51 -33.14
CA GLU A 267 42.56 63.17 -34.52
C GLU A 267 41.42 62.44 -35.22
N THR A 268 40.69 61.57 -34.51
CA THR A 268 39.55 60.82 -35.03
C THR A 268 38.46 60.71 -33.97
N PHE A 269 37.21 60.91 -34.38
CA PHE A 269 36.04 60.80 -33.51
C PHE A 269 34.95 59.97 -34.18
N VAL A 270 34.65 58.80 -33.62
CA VAL A 270 33.63 57.89 -34.15
C VAL A 270 32.59 57.63 -33.07
N ILE A 271 31.31 57.73 -33.44
CA ILE A 271 30.21 57.23 -32.64
C ILE A 271 29.65 56.00 -33.36
N VAL A 272 29.72 54.87 -32.67
CA VAL A 272 29.07 53.63 -33.10
C VAL A 272 27.80 53.48 -32.29
N VAL A 273 26.66 53.60 -32.95
CA VAL A 273 25.39 53.21 -32.36
C VAL A 273 25.17 51.75 -32.74
N PRO A 274 25.20 50.81 -31.79
CA PRO A 274 25.18 49.39 -32.10
C PRO A 274 23.90 48.90 -32.79
N TYR A 275 22.85 49.72 -32.92
CA TYR A 275 21.50 49.27 -33.33
C TYR A 275 20.77 50.15 -34.35
N GLU A 276 21.45 51.03 -35.10
CA GLU A 276 20.82 51.73 -36.24
C GLU A 276 20.87 50.86 -37.53
N MET A 277 19.71 50.47 -38.05
CA MET A 277 19.48 50.10 -39.45
C MET A 277 18.29 50.88 -40.00
#